data_AF-A0A9P3BBE2-F1
#
_entry.id   AF-A0A9P3BBE2-F1
#
_cell.length_a   1.000
_cell.length_b   1.000
_cell.length_c   1.000
_cell.angle_alpha   90.00
_cell.angle_beta   90.00
_cell.angle_gamma   90.00
#
_symmetry.space_group_name_H-M   'P 1'
#
loop_
_entity.id
_entity.type
_entity.pdbx_description
1 polymer ?
#
loop_
_entity_poly.entity_id
_entity_poly.type
_entity_poly.pdbx_seq_one_letter_code
_entity_poly.pdbx_strand_id
1 'polypeptide(L)'
;MASTLVDAVLPSQLLHYLPTYQVLICLRCRYAIQPGAVVRHLKEIHHVHRSARQAFVKYASEFELAEPNDVVLPNEAQFPVPLLPVQDGIACCFKGCAHLCVTTKRMKQHWRLVHRTSALEGSSFWKPVPLQTFFRGNALQYFTNPALLVSSPGSGSDGSDGLMSDGFPGTVSDKAAHALLTTLTNFYFSFPPKTVTAPAVSETRIESSLSWGHHQSLIVSDEGLLDHYRAYTYKTLSCNPETEDAFGVIVLELASRFPFLLHGVLACSALHLASTNPSNRTSYITQSIRHQDQAIPAFRYATMHVDSDNCEAVLAFAFFLVICALSSASEDSRLFLTDDNDQLHWIYILRNGCSMLCPVWAQLTSGPLAPFAALWRDDLGVTADPNDPLLVTLLRVFPEHEPDYPIYQDSAVKLTEAFEFIQQCGPSSTIWDALNSWPMRVMPEYLALLKQNRSSALLLLAYYAILLRSVRGEWFLEGRDWKLMDEIAQRLKGNCSPQIWDLFVEIQQKYFSETPNVIAQP
;
A
#
# COMPACT_ATOMS: atom_id res chain seq x y z
N MET A 1 9.46 -49.58 19.23
CA MET A 1 10.52 -48.58 19.01
C MET A 1 10.57 -48.26 17.53
N ALA A 2 10.21 -47.05 17.12
CA ALA A 2 10.48 -46.48 15.78
C ALA A 2 10.03 -45.00 15.80
N SER A 3 10.71 -44.16 16.58
CA SER A 3 10.56 -42.70 16.42
C SER A 3 11.51 -42.29 15.30
N THR A 4 10.95 -41.78 14.21
CA THR A 4 11.73 -41.23 13.09
C THR A 4 12.41 -39.95 13.55
N LEU A 5 13.71 -40.06 13.80
CA LEU A 5 14.62 -38.92 13.93
C LEU A 5 14.62 -38.14 12.60
N VAL A 6 13.82 -37.08 12.54
CA VAL A 6 14.00 -36.02 11.53
C VAL A 6 15.16 -35.17 12.02
N ASP A 7 16.22 -35.07 11.22
CA ASP A 7 17.48 -34.44 11.60
C ASP A 7 17.28 -33.03 12.18
N ALA A 8 17.67 -32.85 13.45
CA ALA A 8 17.62 -31.56 14.11
C ALA A 8 18.76 -30.68 13.57
N VAL A 9 18.43 -29.83 12.58
CA VAL A 9 19.37 -28.87 11.98
C VAL A 9 20.05 -28.04 13.07
N LEU A 10 21.37 -28.12 13.15
CA LEU A 10 22.17 -27.40 14.13
C LEU A 10 22.26 -25.91 13.77
N PRO A 11 22.33 -24.99 14.75
CA PRO A 11 22.45 -23.56 14.47
C PRO A 11 23.58 -23.18 13.51
N SER A 12 24.74 -23.82 13.64
CA SER A 12 25.92 -23.61 12.77
C SER A 12 25.75 -24.10 11.33
N GLN A 13 24.75 -24.94 11.03
CA GLN A 13 24.41 -25.36 9.66
C GLN A 13 23.56 -24.33 8.91
N LEU A 14 22.96 -23.37 9.62
CA LEU A 14 22.09 -22.34 9.04
C LEU A 14 22.63 -20.92 9.27
N LEU A 15 23.29 -20.67 10.39
CA LEU A 15 23.74 -19.35 10.84
C LEU A 15 25.27 -19.33 11.02
N HIS A 16 25.92 -18.36 10.39
CA HIS A 16 27.36 -18.18 10.43
C HIS A 16 27.72 -16.76 10.84
N TYR A 17 28.46 -16.61 11.93
CA TYR A 17 28.92 -15.31 12.43
C TYR A 17 30.19 -14.86 11.68
N LEU A 18 30.23 -13.61 11.26
CA LEU A 18 31.41 -12.97 10.67
C LEU A 18 31.98 -11.93 11.67
N PRO A 19 33.03 -12.25 12.44
CA PRO A 19 33.53 -11.38 13.51
C PRO A 19 33.96 -9.99 13.04
N THR A 20 34.59 -9.89 11.87
CA THR A 20 35.07 -8.64 11.26
C THR A 20 33.99 -7.57 11.11
N TYR A 21 32.74 -7.99 10.94
CA TYR A 21 31.59 -7.12 10.67
C TYR A 21 30.54 -7.19 11.78
N GLN A 22 30.74 -8.06 12.78
CA GLN A 22 29.77 -8.36 13.83
C GLN A 22 28.37 -8.74 13.27
N VAL A 23 28.29 -9.52 12.18
CA VAL A 23 27.02 -9.93 11.57
C VAL A 23 26.78 -11.44 11.60
N LEU A 24 25.52 -11.84 11.73
CA LEU A 24 25.09 -13.24 11.68
C LEU A 24 24.44 -13.55 10.33
N ILE A 25 25.17 -14.19 9.42
CA ILE A 25 24.70 -14.54 8.08
C ILE A 25 23.81 -15.78 8.13
N CYS A 26 22.62 -15.71 7.53
CA CYS A 26 21.86 -16.90 7.17
C CYS A 26 22.46 -17.53 5.90
N LEU A 27 22.99 -18.75 6.01
CA LEU A 27 23.61 -19.50 4.91
C LEU A 27 22.62 -19.83 3.78
N ARG A 28 21.34 -20.03 4.11
CA ARG A 28 20.28 -20.34 3.12
C ARG A 28 19.76 -19.11 2.40
N CYS A 29 19.61 -17.99 3.11
CA CYS A 29 19.11 -16.74 2.53
C CYS A 29 20.21 -15.84 1.96
N ARG A 30 21.48 -16.07 2.34
CA ARG A 30 22.67 -15.33 1.94
C ARG A 30 22.56 -13.82 2.21
N TYR A 31 22.17 -13.48 3.44
CA TYR A 31 22.18 -12.12 4.00
C TYR A 31 22.28 -12.17 5.54
N ALA A 32 22.67 -11.06 6.17
CA ALA A 32 22.80 -10.87 7.61
C ALA A 32 21.45 -10.69 8.31
N ILE A 33 21.22 -11.40 9.41
CA ILE A 33 20.05 -11.22 10.27
C ILE A 33 20.38 -10.16 11.33
N GLN A 34 19.50 -9.19 11.51
CA GLN A 34 19.58 -8.20 12.60
C GLN A 34 19.44 -8.86 13.98
N PRO A 35 20.02 -8.30 15.06
CA PRO A 35 20.01 -8.91 16.40
C PRO A 35 18.59 -9.24 16.88
N GLY A 36 17.67 -8.26 16.83
CA GLY A 36 16.27 -8.43 17.20
C GLY A 36 15.42 -9.29 16.25
N ALA A 37 15.95 -9.68 15.08
CA ALA A 37 15.19 -10.35 14.03
C ALA A 37 15.37 -11.88 13.98
N VAL A 38 16.29 -12.47 14.76
CA VAL A 38 16.63 -13.91 14.69
C VAL A 38 15.41 -14.81 14.87
N VAL A 39 14.58 -14.59 15.91
CA VAL A 39 13.37 -15.39 16.16
C VAL A 39 12.35 -15.26 15.02
N ARG A 40 12.17 -14.04 14.51
CA ARG A 40 11.23 -13.72 13.41
C ARG A 40 11.65 -14.41 12.12
N HIS A 41 12.92 -14.25 11.73
CA HIS A 41 13.52 -14.89 10.56
C HIS A 41 13.34 -16.42 10.58
N LEU A 42 13.67 -17.07 11.72
CA LEU A 42 13.54 -18.52 11.86
C LEU A 42 12.08 -19.00 11.80
N LYS A 43 11.12 -18.21 12.31
CA LYS A 43 9.68 -18.50 12.24
C LYS A 43 9.13 -18.37 10.82
N GLU A 44 9.45 -17.26 10.15
CA GLU A 44 8.72 -16.80 8.95
C GLU A 44 9.37 -17.30 7.65
N ILE A 45 10.69 -17.48 7.63
CA ILE A 45 11.44 -17.83 6.41
C ILE A 45 11.93 -19.29 6.43
N HIS A 46 12.16 -19.85 7.62
CA HIS A 46 12.64 -21.24 7.77
C HIS A 46 11.66 -22.15 8.51
N HIS A 47 10.51 -21.63 8.95
CA HIS A 47 9.44 -22.35 9.64
C HIS A 47 9.92 -23.25 10.80
N VAL A 48 11.04 -22.90 11.44
CA VAL A 48 11.65 -23.67 12.52
C VAL A 48 10.66 -23.75 13.67
N HIS A 49 10.40 -24.95 14.19
CA HIS A 49 9.41 -25.14 15.25
C HIS A 49 9.80 -24.41 16.55
N ARG A 50 8.81 -24.00 17.37
CA ARG A 50 9.03 -23.19 18.59
C ARG A 50 10.07 -23.81 19.54
N SER A 51 10.04 -25.14 19.71
CA SER A 51 10.99 -25.88 20.56
C SER A 51 12.44 -25.83 20.05
N ALA A 52 12.66 -25.81 18.73
CA ALA A 52 14.00 -25.79 18.15
C ALA A 52 14.63 -24.38 18.13
N ARG A 53 13.83 -23.31 18.05
CA ARG A 53 14.33 -21.92 17.98
C ARG A 53 15.23 -21.52 19.15
N GLN A 54 15.02 -22.08 20.35
CA GLN A 54 15.80 -21.74 21.53
C GLN A 54 17.31 -22.01 21.34
N ALA A 55 17.68 -23.07 20.61
CA ALA A 55 19.07 -23.37 20.29
C ALA A 55 19.71 -22.29 19.40
N PHE A 56 18.97 -21.80 18.40
CA PHE A 56 19.45 -20.74 17.49
C PHE A 56 19.55 -19.38 18.19
N VAL A 57 18.59 -19.05 19.08
CA VAL A 57 18.65 -17.81 19.88
C VAL A 57 19.83 -17.84 20.83
N LYS A 58 20.07 -18.98 21.51
CA LYS A 58 21.24 -19.15 22.37
C LYS A 58 22.53 -18.97 21.58
N TYR A 59 22.66 -19.65 20.43
CA TYR A 59 23.82 -19.52 19.55
C TYR A 59 24.02 -18.07 19.06
N ALA A 60 22.95 -17.36 18.69
CA ALA A 60 23.05 -15.95 18.31
C ALA A 60 23.50 -15.05 19.47
N SER A 61 23.10 -15.35 20.70
CA SER A 61 23.49 -14.59 21.91
C SER A 61 24.93 -14.84 22.40
N GLU A 62 25.65 -15.79 21.79
CA GLU A 62 27.09 -16.02 22.06
C GLU A 62 27.98 -15.01 21.33
N PHE A 63 27.41 -14.13 20.49
CA PHE A 63 28.13 -13.16 19.67
C PHE A 63 27.65 -11.73 19.90
N GLU A 64 28.57 -10.76 19.86
CA GLU A 64 28.21 -9.35 19.71
C GLU A 64 27.80 -9.10 18.25
N LEU A 65 26.57 -8.62 18.07
CA LEU A 65 25.97 -8.37 16.76
C LEU A 65 25.74 -6.86 16.58
N ALA A 66 26.30 -6.28 15.52
CA ALA A 66 26.13 -4.88 15.18
C ALA A 66 24.75 -4.61 14.56
N GLU A 67 24.17 -3.44 14.86
CA GLU A 67 22.98 -2.93 14.18
C GLU A 67 23.34 -2.42 12.77
N PRO A 68 22.39 -2.36 11.81
CA PRO A 68 22.71 -2.10 10.40
C PRO A 68 23.52 -0.86 10.08
N ASN A 69 23.38 0.21 10.88
CA ASN A 69 24.10 1.47 10.68
C ASN A 69 25.54 1.43 11.23
N ASP A 70 25.84 0.47 12.10
CA ASP A 70 27.12 0.35 12.81
C ASP A 70 28.04 -0.70 12.18
N VAL A 71 27.56 -1.44 11.17
CA VAL A 71 28.36 -2.44 10.45
C VAL A 71 29.46 -1.77 9.62
N VAL A 72 30.71 -2.06 9.97
CA VAL A 72 31.90 -1.59 9.25
C VAL A 72 31.91 -2.12 7.82
N LEU A 73 32.06 -1.23 6.83
CA LEU A 73 32.13 -1.62 5.43
C LEU A 73 33.51 -2.22 5.08
N PRO A 74 33.58 -3.21 4.18
CA PRO A 74 34.84 -3.86 3.81
C PRO A 74 35.81 -2.91 3.09
N ASN A 75 37.10 -3.05 3.40
CA ASN A 75 38.17 -2.44 2.62
C ASN A 75 38.50 -3.23 1.33
N GLU A 76 39.48 -2.75 0.56
CA GLU A 76 39.86 -3.32 -0.74
C GLU A 76 40.27 -4.80 -0.69
N ALA A 77 40.92 -5.24 0.39
CA ALA A 77 41.35 -6.63 0.60
C ALA A 77 40.25 -7.53 1.18
N GLN A 78 39.12 -6.93 1.60
CA GLN A 78 38.00 -7.59 2.25
C GLN A 78 36.79 -7.77 1.34
N PHE A 79 36.84 -7.25 0.11
CA PHE A 79 35.80 -7.42 -0.90
C PHE A 79 36.20 -8.49 -1.93
N PRO A 80 35.33 -9.46 -2.27
CA PRO A 80 33.96 -9.64 -1.78
C PRO A 80 33.92 -10.27 -0.39
N VAL A 81 32.95 -9.83 0.42
CA VAL A 81 32.63 -10.43 1.72
C VAL A 81 32.13 -11.87 1.51
N PRO A 82 32.70 -12.88 2.17
CA PRO A 82 32.25 -14.26 2.05
C PRO A 82 30.76 -14.46 2.39
N LEU A 83 30.15 -15.50 1.82
CA LEU A 83 28.76 -15.94 2.04
C LEU A 83 27.65 -14.98 1.55
N LEU A 84 27.98 -13.73 1.18
CA LEU A 84 27.07 -12.78 0.55
C LEU A 84 27.12 -12.87 -0.99
N PRO A 85 25.98 -12.76 -1.70
CA PRO A 85 25.96 -12.80 -3.16
C PRO A 85 26.54 -11.52 -3.72
N VAL A 86 27.51 -11.65 -4.64
CA VAL A 86 27.91 -10.54 -5.51
C VAL A 86 26.85 -10.37 -6.60
N GLN A 87 26.45 -9.13 -6.87
CA GLN A 87 25.49 -8.77 -7.91
C GLN A 87 26.05 -7.64 -8.77
N ASP A 88 25.61 -7.54 -10.02
CA ASP A 88 25.99 -6.44 -10.90
C ASP A 88 25.29 -5.15 -10.48
N GLY A 89 26.05 -4.06 -10.42
CA GLY A 89 25.52 -2.73 -10.17
C GLY A 89 26.38 -1.64 -10.78
N ILE A 90 26.10 -0.40 -10.42
CA ILE A 90 26.73 0.79 -10.98
C ILE A 90 27.10 1.79 -9.89
N ALA A 91 28.30 2.35 -10.01
CA ALA A 91 28.83 3.41 -9.17
C ALA A 91 28.77 4.76 -9.89
N CYS A 92 28.46 5.82 -9.14
CA CYS A 92 28.53 7.18 -9.66
C CYS A 92 29.98 7.56 -10.04
N CYS A 93 30.18 8.18 -11.20
CA CYS A 93 31.49 8.70 -11.62
C CYS A 93 31.75 10.16 -11.21
N PHE A 94 30.79 10.83 -10.56
CA PHE A 94 30.97 12.22 -10.14
C PHE A 94 32.06 12.32 -9.06
N LYS A 95 32.96 13.30 -9.19
CA LYS A 95 34.13 13.44 -8.32
C LYS A 95 33.71 13.61 -6.86
N GLY A 96 34.14 12.67 -6.01
CA GLY A 96 33.82 12.65 -4.58
C GLY A 96 32.48 11.99 -4.23
N CYS A 97 31.74 11.43 -5.19
CA CYS A 97 30.51 10.69 -4.91
C CYS A 97 30.77 9.19 -4.75
N ALA A 98 30.29 8.60 -3.65
CA ALA A 98 30.37 7.17 -3.36
C ALA A 98 29.02 6.44 -3.56
N HIS A 99 28.08 7.00 -4.34
CA HIS A 99 26.75 6.42 -4.51
C HIS A 99 26.76 5.17 -5.39
N LEU A 100 26.05 4.14 -4.92
CA LEU A 100 25.96 2.81 -5.52
C LEU A 100 24.49 2.41 -5.69
N CYS A 101 24.13 1.86 -6.85
CA CYS A 101 22.81 1.24 -7.04
C CYS A 101 22.83 0.14 -8.11
N VAL A 102 21.77 -0.65 -8.19
CA VAL A 102 21.62 -1.76 -9.16
C VAL A 102 21.00 -1.36 -10.51
N THR A 103 20.36 -0.19 -10.65
CA THR A 103 19.64 0.17 -11.89
C THR A 103 20.00 1.53 -12.45
N THR A 104 20.15 1.61 -13.77
CA THR A 104 20.43 2.86 -14.50
C THR A 104 19.36 3.93 -14.26
N LYS A 105 18.10 3.54 -14.04
CA LYS A 105 17.01 4.46 -13.64
C LYS A 105 17.32 5.17 -12.32
N ARG A 106 17.79 4.44 -11.29
CA ARG A 106 18.19 5.01 -10.00
C ARG A 106 19.44 5.89 -10.12
N MET A 107 20.42 5.51 -10.92
CA MET A 107 21.62 6.33 -11.14
C MET A 107 21.32 7.63 -11.92
N LYS A 108 20.48 7.57 -12.96
CA LYS A 108 19.95 8.76 -13.68
C LYS A 108 19.11 9.66 -12.78
N GLN A 109 18.45 9.11 -11.76
CA GLN A 109 17.77 9.91 -10.74
C GLN A 109 18.80 10.54 -9.80
N HIS A 110 19.71 9.76 -9.22
CA HIS A 110 20.79 10.24 -8.35
C HIS A 110 21.61 11.40 -8.97
N TRP A 111 22.02 11.28 -10.24
CA TRP A 111 22.73 12.37 -10.94
C TRP A 111 21.91 13.65 -11.05
N ARG A 112 20.61 13.56 -11.36
CA ARG A 112 19.73 14.74 -11.41
C ARG A 112 19.52 15.36 -10.04
N LEU A 113 19.32 14.55 -9.00
CA LEU A 113 19.05 15.02 -7.63
C LEU A 113 20.29 15.60 -6.93
N VAL A 114 21.41 14.86 -6.96
CA VAL A 114 22.62 15.14 -6.15
C VAL A 114 23.65 15.97 -6.94
N HIS A 115 23.76 15.75 -8.25
CA HIS A 115 24.76 16.43 -9.10
C HIS A 115 24.16 17.49 -10.02
N ARG A 116 22.82 17.62 -10.04
CA ARG A 116 22.05 18.61 -10.82
C ARG A 116 22.45 18.68 -12.30
N THR A 117 22.96 17.57 -12.83
CA THR A 117 23.43 17.43 -14.21
C THR A 117 22.60 16.36 -14.91
N SER A 118 21.97 16.74 -16.02
CA SER A 118 21.36 15.78 -16.94
C SER A 118 22.45 15.04 -17.71
N ALA A 119 22.23 13.75 -17.98
CA ALA A 119 23.18 12.91 -18.67
C ALA A 119 23.26 13.25 -20.17
N LEU A 120 24.09 14.25 -20.53
CA LEU A 120 24.42 14.60 -21.91
C LEU A 120 25.14 13.44 -22.62
N GLU A 121 24.70 13.09 -23.82
CA GLU A 121 25.25 11.99 -24.60
C GLU A 121 26.77 12.12 -24.78
N GLY A 122 27.51 11.08 -24.38
CA GLY A 122 28.98 11.00 -24.52
C GLY A 122 29.79 10.96 -23.21
N SER A 123 29.22 11.25 -22.03
CA SER A 123 29.98 11.18 -20.77
C SER A 123 29.78 9.84 -20.03
N SER A 124 30.83 9.27 -19.42
CA SER A 124 30.73 8.10 -18.53
C SER A 124 30.22 8.50 -17.14
N PHE A 125 28.92 8.80 -17.03
CA PHE A 125 28.23 9.18 -15.77
C PHE A 125 28.30 8.11 -14.67
N TRP A 126 28.41 6.84 -15.03
CA TRP A 126 28.57 5.75 -14.08
C TRP A 126 29.41 4.63 -14.67
N LYS A 127 30.01 3.82 -13.79
CA LYS A 127 30.81 2.64 -14.14
C LYS A 127 30.18 1.38 -13.52
N PRO A 128 30.17 0.24 -14.23
CA PRO A 128 29.72 -1.02 -13.66
C PRO A 128 30.67 -1.43 -12.53
N VAL A 129 30.10 -1.88 -11.41
CA VAL A 129 30.86 -2.39 -10.26
C VAL A 129 30.13 -3.58 -9.64
N PRO A 130 30.86 -4.59 -9.12
CA PRO A 130 30.27 -5.64 -8.30
C PRO A 130 29.77 -5.04 -6.98
N LEU A 131 28.51 -5.29 -6.62
CA LEU A 131 27.91 -4.87 -5.36
C LEU A 131 27.66 -6.06 -4.43
N GLN A 132 27.66 -5.78 -3.14
CA GLN A 132 27.11 -6.65 -2.08
C GLN A 132 26.33 -5.79 -1.08
N THR A 133 25.53 -6.42 -0.22
CA THR A 133 24.83 -5.80 0.92
C THR A 133 24.76 -6.80 2.06
N PHE A 134 24.94 -6.35 3.30
CA PHE A 134 24.75 -7.20 4.48
C PHE A 134 23.28 -7.52 4.69
N PHE A 135 22.41 -6.49 4.70
CA PHE A 135 20.98 -6.64 5.01
C PHE A 135 20.10 -6.41 3.78
N ARG A 136 18.79 -6.67 3.94
CA ARG A 136 17.74 -6.44 2.93
C ARG A 136 16.60 -5.61 3.51
N GLY A 137 15.68 -5.15 2.66
CA GLY A 137 14.58 -4.28 3.08
C GLY A 137 15.08 -2.90 3.51
N ASN A 138 14.55 -2.36 4.60
CA ASN A 138 14.82 -1.00 5.06
C ASN A 138 16.28 -0.78 5.52
N ALA A 139 17.04 -1.85 5.77
CA ALA A 139 18.45 -1.82 6.16
C ALA A 139 19.42 -2.07 4.97
N LEU A 140 18.92 -2.04 3.73
CA LEU A 140 19.73 -2.30 2.55
C LEU A 140 20.72 -1.16 2.30
N GLN A 141 22.01 -1.47 2.32
CA GLN A 141 23.09 -0.57 1.99
C GLN A 141 24.10 -1.31 1.11
N TYR A 142 24.27 -0.82 -0.13
CA TYR A 142 25.23 -1.40 -1.05
C TYR A 142 26.66 -0.94 -0.73
N PHE A 143 27.61 -1.86 -0.90
CA PHE A 143 29.03 -1.58 -0.90
C PHE A 143 29.72 -2.31 -2.06
N THR A 144 30.90 -1.82 -2.44
CA THR A 144 31.78 -2.37 -3.48
C THR A 144 33.23 -2.26 -3.02
N ASN A 145 34.19 -2.78 -3.80
CA ASN A 145 35.61 -2.56 -3.54
C ASN A 145 35.94 -1.04 -3.68
N PRO A 146 36.45 -0.37 -2.63
CA PRO A 146 36.77 1.07 -2.67
C PRO A 146 37.72 1.48 -3.81
N ALA A 147 38.66 0.60 -4.21
CA ALA A 147 39.60 0.85 -5.31
C ALA A 147 38.87 1.13 -6.63
N LEU A 148 37.68 0.53 -6.85
CA LEU A 148 36.89 0.71 -8.06
C LEU A 148 36.22 2.09 -8.13
N LEU A 149 36.14 2.83 -7.02
CA LEU A 149 35.49 4.14 -6.97
C LEU A 149 36.42 5.29 -7.37
N VAL A 150 37.72 5.16 -7.16
CA VAL A 150 38.71 6.17 -7.54
C VAL A 150 38.76 6.35 -9.07
N SER A 151 38.86 7.59 -9.54
CA SER A 151 38.99 7.94 -10.95
C SER A 151 40.30 8.70 -11.16
N SER A 152 41.19 8.18 -12.01
CA SER A 152 42.48 8.80 -12.32
C SER A 152 42.32 10.11 -13.12
N PRO A 153 43.22 11.11 -12.98
CA PRO A 153 43.09 12.41 -13.65
C PRO A 153 43.79 12.53 -15.03
N GLY A 154 43.16 13.26 -15.96
CA GLY A 154 43.64 13.64 -17.31
C GLY A 154 42.98 12.83 -18.46
N SER A 155 42.61 13.36 -19.63
CA SER A 155 42.60 14.72 -20.25
C SER A 155 41.73 14.68 -21.55
N GLY A 156 41.22 15.76 -22.17
CA GLY A 156 41.27 17.20 -21.87
C GLY A 156 41.63 18.08 -23.09
N SER A 157 40.65 18.48 -23.92
CA SER A 157 40.83 19.42 -25.07
C SER A 157 39.52 20.07 -25.58
N ASP A 158 39.61 21.30 -26.09
CA ASP A 158 38.53 22.22 -26.51
C ASP A 158 37.90 21.97 -27.91
N GLY A 159 36.80 22.67 -28.21
CA GLY A 159 36.21 22.86 -29.56
C GLY A 159 34.88 23.66 -29.52
N SER A 160 34.65 24.61 -30.44
CA SER A 160 33.66 25.71 -30.29
C SER A 160 32.53 25.80 -31.36
N ASP A 161 31.54 26.65 -31.03
CA ASP A 161 30.62 27.43 -31.88
C ASP A 161 29.35 26.83 -32.53
N GLY A 162 28.24 27.59 -32.42
CA GLY A 162 26.98 27.42 -33.18
C GLY A 162 25.71 28.00 -32.51
N LEU A 163 25.25 29.18 -32.93
CA LEU A 163 23.98 29.80 -32.49
C LEU A 163 22.74 29.16 -33.13
N MET A 164 21.60 29.07 -32.42
CA MET A 164 20.38 29.90 -32.66
C MET A 164 19.19 29.52 -31.73
N SER A 165 18.15 30.36 -31.76
CA SER A 165 17.00 30.52 -30.86
C SER A 165 15.97 29.37 -30.75
N ASP A 166 15.36 29.22 -29.55
CA ASP A 166 13.92 29.49 -29.25
C ASP A 166 13.33 28.61 -28.10
N GLY A 167 12.36 29.16 -27.34
CA GLY A 167 11.37 28.38 -26.56
C GLY A 167 11.52 28.27 -25.02
N PHE A 168 10.56 28.85 -24.27
CA PHE A 168 10.23 28.61 -22.84
C PHE A 168 9.47 27.26 -22.64
N PRO A 169 9.05 26.82 -21.41
CA PRO A 169 9.55 27.05 -20.03
C PRO A 169 9.74 25.75 -19.20
N GLY A 170 10.27 25.86 -17.97
CA GLY A 170 10.54 24.74 -17.05
C GLY A 170 9.38 24.20 -16.19
N THR A 171 9.72 23.35 -15.21
CA THR A 171 9.01 23.00 -13.94
C THR A 171 9.91 22.01 -13.19
N VAL A 172 10.23 22.14 -11.89
CA VAL A 172 9.39 22.12 -10.68
C VAL A 172 8.66 20.78 -10.48
N SER A 173 9.29 19.83 -9.79
CA SER A 173 8.78 19.24 -8.54
C SER A 173 9.78 18.20 -8.00
N ASP A 174 10.31 18.43 -6.79
CA ASP A 174 11.22 17.50 -6.11
C ASP A 174 10.87 17.37 -4.61
N LYS A 175 9.60 17.63 -4.27
CA LYS A 175 9.06 17.49 -2.90
C LYS A 175 8.33 16.16 -2.67
N ALA A 176 7.90 15.48 -3.75
CA ALA A 176 7.17 14.21 -3.65
C ALA A 176 8.05 13.02 -3.18
N ALA A 177 9.37 13.05 -3.44
CA ALA A 177 10.26 11.94 -3.15
C ALA A 177 10.46 11.64 -1.65
N HIS A 178 10.29 12.65 -0.78
CA HIS A 178 10.50 12.49 0.65
C HIS A 178 9.30 11.86 1.39
N ALA A 179 8.09 11.95 0.84
CA ALA A 179 6.87 11.40 1.45
C ALA A 179 6.75 9.87 1.30
N LEU A 180 7.28 9.31 0.21
CA LEU A 180 7.12 7.90 -0.16
C LEU A 180 7.85 6.91 0.77
N LEU A 181 8.95 7.32 1.42
CA LEU A 181 9.69 6.46 2.35
C LEU A 181 9.04 6.42 3.75
N THR A 182 8.52 7.56 4.24
CA THR A 182 7.86 7.64 5.55
C THR A 182 6.56 6.81 5.57
N THR A 183 5.84 6.73 4.44
CA THR A 183 4.59 5.96 4.33
C THR A 183 4.76 4.44 4.43
N LEU A 184 5.89 3.90 3.96
CA LEU A 184 6.15 2.46 4.04
C LEU A 184 6.59 2.00 5.44
N THR A 185 7.05 2.92 6.29
CA THR A 185 7.50 2.63 7.65
C THR A 185 6.34 2.58 8.65
N ASN A 186 5.37 3.50 8.54
CA ASN A 186 4.25 3.59 9.48
C ASN A 186 3.28 2.40 9.42
N PHE A 187 3.18 1.69 8.29
CA PHE A 187 2.35 0.49 8.18
C PHE A 187 2.70 -0.58 9.25
N TYR A 188 3.93 -0.63 9.74
CA TYR A 188 4.33 -1.66 10.71
C TYR A 188 3.82 -1.42 12.15
N PHE A 189 3.22 -0.26 12.45
CA PHE A 189 2.91 0.15 13.83
C PHE A 189 1.42 0.36 14.17
N SER A 190 0.49 0.34 13.20
CA SER A 190 -0.94 0.55 13.47
C SER A 190 -1.65 -0.60 14.20
N PHE A 191 -1.07 -1.80 14.23
CA PHE A 191 -1.59 -2.93 15.00
C PHE A 191 -0.63 -3.30 16.15
N PRO A 192 -0.68 -2.60 17.30
CA PRO A 192 -0.10 -3.13 18.51
C PRO A 192 -0.85 -4.40 18.91
N PRO A 193 -0.17 -5.50 19.28
CA PRO A 193 -0.85 -6.65 19.86
C PRO A 193 -1.49 -6.21 21.18
N LYS A 194 -2.84 -6.17 21.25
CA LYS A 194 -3.55 -5.98 22.52
C LYS A 194 -3.22 -7.16 23.44
N THR A 195 -2.22 -6.98 24.30
CA THR A 195 -1.94 -7.89 25.41
C THR A 195 -3.12 -7.84 26.36
N VAL A 196 -4.01 -8.83 26.26
CA VAL A 196 -5.02 -9.09 27.29
C VAL A 196 -4.28 -9.56 28.54
N THR A 197 -4.06 -8.64 29.47
CA THR A 197 -3.48 -8.93 30.78
C THR A 197 -4.49 -9.74 31.58
N ALA A 198 -4.42 -11.07 31.48
CA ALA A 198 -5.22 -11.94 32.33
C ALA A 198 -4.78 -11.75 33.80
N PRO A 199 -5.70 -11.52 34.75
CA PRO A 199 -5.34 -11.51 36.16
C PRO A 199 -4.92 -12.92 36.58
N ALA A 200 -3.94 -13.01 37.47
CA ALA A 200 -3.52 -14.30 38.04
C ALA A 200 -4.65 -14.90 38.88
N VAL A 201 -5.17 -16.06 38.46
CA VAL A 201 -6.12 -16.86 39.23
C VAL A 201 -5.44 -18.17 39.61
N SER A 202 -5.39 -18.42 40.92
CA SER A 202 -4.82 -19.63 41.53
C SER A 202 -5.58 -20.90 41.12
N GLU A 203 -4.85 -22.02 41.05
CA GLU A 203 -5.43 -23.34 40.80
C GLU A 203 -6.44 -23.74 41.88
N THR A 204 -7.72 -23.82 41.52
CA THR A 204 -8.68 -24.69 42.21
C THR A 204 -9.45 -25.53 41.19
N ARG A 205 -9.14 -26.83 41.19
CA ARG A 205 -9.81 -27.86 40.40
C ARG A 205 -11.28 -27.99 40.86
N ILE A 206 -12.22 -27.58 40.00
CA ILE A 206 -13.61 -28.01 40.08
C ILE A 206 -14.03 -28.49 38.68
N GLU A 207 -14.48 -29.75 38.62
CA GLU A 207 -15.07 -30.31 37.41
C GLU A 207 -16.46 -29.72 37.21
N SER A 208 -16.66 -29.00 36.11
CA SER A 208 -18.00 -28.71 35.58
C SER A 208 -17.97 -28.76 34.06
N SER A 209 -18.36 -29.92 33.52
CA SER A 209 -18.75 -30.03 32.13
C SER A 209 -19.89 -29.06 31.82
N LEU A 210 -19.67 -28.07 30.95
CA LEU A 210 -20.66 -27.37 30.10
C LEU A 210 -19.97 -26.26 29.27
N SER A 211 -20.54 -25.93 28.11
CA SER A 211 -20.31 -24.74 27.25
C SER A 211 -19.08 -24.57 26.33
N TRP A 212 -18.18 -25.55 26.13
CA TRP A 212 -17.18 -25.47 25.03
C TRP A 212 -17.72 -25.82 23.62
N GLY A 213 -18.99 -26.18 23.47
CA GLY A 213 -19.59 -26.62 22.21
C GLY A 213 -20.05 -25.52 21.24
N HIS A 214 -20.31 -24.30 21.72
CA HIS A 214 -20.98 -23.28 20.88
C HIS A 214 -20.02 -22.45 20.02
N HIS A 215 -18.77 -22.27 20.42
CA HIS A 215 -17.87 -21.34 19.72
C HIS A 215 -17.36 -21.87 18.38
N GLN A 216 -17.38 -23.19 18.18
CA GLN A 216 -16.95 -23.87 16.96
C GLN A 216 -18.07 -24.01 15.92
N SER A 217 -19.31 -23.62 16.27
CA SER A 217 -20.51 -23.70 15.41
C SER A 217 -20.75 -22.45 14.55
N LEU A 218 -19.90 -21.42 14.64
CA LEU A 218 -20.11 -20.09 14.02
C LEU A 218 -18.96 -19.64 13.10
N ILE A 219 -18.01 -20.53 12.83
CA ILE A 219 -16.95 -20.33 11.85
C ILE A 219 -17.35 -21.12 10.61
N VAL A 220 -17.52 -20.44 9.47
CA VAL A 220 -17.78 -21.10 8.19
C VAL A 220 -16.44 -21.61 7.66
N SER A 221 -16.43 -22.79 7.04
CA SER A 221 -15.22 -23.34 6.42
C SER A 221 -14.81 -22.49 5.22
N ASP A 222 -13.52 -22.50 4.87
CA ASP A 222 -13.02 -21.89 3.64
C ASP A 222 -13.79 -22.38 2.39
N GLU A 223 -14.24 -23.65 2.40
CA GLU A 223 -15.14 -24.22 1.38
C GLU A 223 -16.52 -23.54 1.37
N GLY A 224 -17.18 -23.38 2.53
CA GLY A 224 -18.47 -22.68 2.63
C GLY A 224 -18.39 -21.19 2.29
N LEU A 225 -17.26 -20.53 2.58
CA LEU A 225 -16.99 -19.17 2.13
C LEU A 225 -16.81 -19.12 0.60
N LEU A 226 -16.11 -20.09 0.01
CA LEU A 226 -15.93 -20.17 -1.45
C LEU A 226 -17.25 -20.48 -2.18
N ASP A 227 -18.11 -21.31 -1.60
CA ASP A 227 -19.43 -21.62 -2.15
C ASP A 227 -20.40 -20.44 -2.02
N HIS A 228 -20.36 -19.70 -0.91
CA HIS A 228 -21.09 -18.42 -0.81
C HIS A 228 -20.59 -17.39 -1.83
N TYR A 229 -19.29 -17.39 -2.14
CA TYR A 229 -18.74 -16.54 -3.20
C TYR A 229 -19.31 -16.91 -4.57
N ARG A 230 -19.24 -18.20 -4.95
CA ARG A 230 -19.75 -18.75 -6.20
C ARG A 230 -21.26 -18.61 -6.38
N ALA A 231 -22.03 -18.68 -5.30
CA ALA A 231 -23.49 -18.59 -5.39
C ALA A 231 -23.98 -17.13 -5.45
N TYR A 232 -23.38 -16.25 -4.64
CA TYR A 232 -23.93 -14.92 -4.35
C TYR A 232 -22.91 -13.78 -4.48
N THR A 233 -21.74 -13.84 -3.82
CA THR A 233 -20.88 -12.66 -3.64
C THR A 233 -20.39 -12.08 -4.97
N TYR A 234 -19.93 -12.91 -5.91
CA TYR A 234 -19.33 -12.41 -7.16
C TYR A 234 -20.31 -11.52 -7.96
N LYS A 235 -21.61 -11.87 -7.97
CA LYS A 235 -22.68 -11.11 -8.63
C LYS A 235 -22.87 -9.72 -8.02
N THR A 236 -22.65 -9.57 -6.71
CA THR A 236 -22.76 -8.28 -6.00
C THR A 236 -21.57 -7.35 -6.24
N LEU A 237 -20.51 -7.83 -6.91
CA LEU A 237 -19.33 -7.04 -7.27
C LEU A 237 -19.33 -6.62 -8.75
N SER A 238 -20.26 -7.18 -9.53
CA SER A 238 -20.28 -7.12 -10.99
C SER A 238 -21.25 -6.06 -11.47
N CYS A 239 -20.86 -5.26 -12.45
CA CYS A 239 -21.68 -4.15 -12.98
C CYS A 239 -22.17 -4.37 -14.42
N ASN A 240 -21.61 -5.37 -15.11
CA ASN A 240 -21.95 -5.74 -16.48
C ASN A 240 -21.57 -7.23 -16.72
N PRO A 241 -22.01 -7.86 -17.82
CA PRO A 241 -21.73 -9.27 -18.08
C PRO A 241 -20.23 -9.63 -18.17
N GLU A 242 -19.39 -8.70 -18.61
CA GLU A 242 -17.93 -8.91 -18.75
C GLU A 242 -17.24 -8.96 -17.37
N THR A 243 -17.63 -8.09 -16.45
CA THR A 243 -17.17 -8.12 -15.06
C THR A 243 -17.78 -9.28 -14.28
N GLU A 244 -19.00 -9.73 -14.63
CA GLU A 244 -19.62 -10.93 -14.06
C GLU A 244 -18.82 -12.19 -14.40
N ASP A 245 -18.42 -12.38 -15.66
CA ASP A 245 -17.55 -13.48 -16.08
C ASP A 245 -16.16 -13.40 -15.41
N ALA A 246 -15.58 -12.19 -15.36
CA ALA A 246 -14.29 -11.96 -14.71
C ALA A 246 -14.30 -12.32 -13.21
N PHE A 247 -15.28 -11.86 -12.44
CA PHE A 247 -15.41 -12.19 -11.02
C PHE A 247 -15.85 -13.65 -10.78
N GLY A 248 -16.72 -14.20 -11.65
CA GLY A 248 -17.32 -15.52 -11.48
C GLY A 248 -16.44 -16.69 -11.91
N VAL A 249 -15.62 -16.50 -12.95
CA VAL A 249 -14.80 -17.56 -13.57
C VAL A 249 -13.32 -17.22 -13.41
N ILE A 250 -12.85 -16.14 -14.03
CA ILE A 250 -11.43 -15.84 -14.24
C ILE A 250 -10.71 -15.63 -12.90
N VAL A 251 -11.31 -14.88 -11.99
CA VAL A 251 -10.80 -14.66 -10.62
C VAL A 251 -10.69 -15.98 -9.84
N LEU A 252 -11.59 -16.95 -10.03
CA LEU A 252 -11.53 -18.24 -9.34
C LEU A 252 -10.43 -19.15 -9.92
N GLU A 253 -10.21 -19.13 -11.23
CA GLU A 253 -9.07 -19.82 -11.85
C GLU A 253 -7.74 -19.26 -11.35
N LEU A 254 -7.60 -17.93 -11.31
CA LEU A 254 -6.43 -17.26 -10.74
C LEU A 254 -6.27 -17.55 -9.24
N ALA A 255 -7.35 -17.56 -8.47
CA ALA A 255 -7.32 -17.89 -7.03
C ALA A 255 -6.80 -19.30 -6.76
N SER A 256 -7.08 -20.28 -7.64
CA SER A 256 -6.54 -21.64 -7.53
C SER A 256 -5.00 -21.70 -7.68
N ARG A 257 -4.41 -20.72 -8.37
CA ARG A 257 -2.97 -20.60 -8.63
C ARG A 257 -2.25 -19.67 -7.66
N PHE A 258 -2.94 -18.65 -7.14
CA PHE A 258 -2.37 -17.58 -6.32
C PHE A 258 -3.02 -17.52 -4.93
N PRO A 259 -2.37 -18.07 -3.87
CA PRO A 259 -2.95 -18.17 -2.54
C PRO A 259 -3.39 -16.83 -1.91
N PHE A 260 -2.71 -15.72 -2.24
CA PHE A 260 -3.13 -14.40 -1.78
C PHE A 260 -4.49 -13.98 -2.37
N LEU A 261 -4.74 -14.31 -3.64
CA LEU A 261 -6.01 -14.01 -4.31
C LEU A 261 -7.14 -14.86 -3.75
N LEU A 262 -6.91 -16.15 -3.49
CA LEU A 262 -7.88 -17.01 -2.80
C LEU A 262 -8.28 -16.42 -1.45
N HIS A 263 -7.32 -16.02 -0.63
CA HIS A 263 -7.64 -15.36 0.64
C HIS A 263 -8.37 -14.02 0.47
N GLY A 264 -8.15 -13.27 -0.61
CA GLY A 264 -8.96 -12.09 -0.96
C GLY A 264 -10.42 -12.43 -1.27
N VAL A 265 -10.65 -13.47 -2.07
CA VAL A 265 -11.99 -14.02 -2.39
C VAL A 265 -12.72 -14.46 -1.11
N LEU A 266 -12.05 -15.22 -0.25
CA LEU A 266 -12.61 -15.69 1.03
C LEU A 266 -12.88 -14.53 1.99
N ALA A 267 -11.99 -13.55 2.08
CA ALA A 267 -12.16 -12.35 2.90
C ALA A 267 -13.36 -11.51 2.47
N CYS A 268 -13.56 -11.35 1.16
CA CYS A 268 -14.70 -10.64 0.60
C CYS A 268 -16.01 -11.41 0.83
N SER A 269 -16.00 -12.74 0.66
CA SER A 269 -17.16 -13.59 0.90
C SER A 269 -17.61 -13.54 2.37
N ALA A 270 -16.66 -13.57 3.30
CA ALA A 270 -16.94 -13.39 4.72
C ALA A 270 -17.57 -12.01 5.01
N LEU A 271 -17.10 -10.92 4.39
CA LEU A 271 -17.72 -9.59 4.57
C LEU A 271 -19.14 -9.53 4.00
N HIS A 272 -19.42 -10.19 2.88
CA HIS A 272 -20.77 -10.28 2.32
C HIS A 272 -21.71 -11.14 3.19
N LEU A 273 -21.20 -12.20 3.84
CA LEU A 273 -21.95 -12.89 4.90
C LEU A 273 -22.20 -11.98 6.12
N ALA A 274 -21.26 -11.06 6.43
CA ALA A 274 -21.40 -10.13 7.55
C ALA A 274 -22.49 -9.06 7.33
N SER A 275 -22.71 -8.61 6.08
CA SER A 275 -23.82 -7.71 5.75
C SER A 275 -25.16 -8.43 5.71
N THR A 276 -25.21 -9.62 5.12
CA THR A 276 -26.45 -10.42 5.00
C THR A 276 -26.90 -11.12 6.28
N ASN A 277 -26.03 -11.29 7.28
CA ASN A 277 -26.33 -11.98 8.54
C ASN A 277 -25.94 -11.16 9.79
N PRO A 278 -26.72 -10.13 10.18
CA PRO A 278 -26.39 -9.23 11.29
C PRO A 278 -26.06 -9.94 12.61
N SER A 279 -26.76 -11.02 12.95
CA SER A 279 -26.57 -11.78 14.20
C SER A 279 -25.16 -12.38 14.35
N ASN A 280 -24.50 -12.71 13.24
CA ASN A 280 -23.17 -13.34 13.21
C ASN A 280 -22.08 -12.41 12.66
N ARG A 281 -22.42 -11.15 12.38
CA ARG A 281 -21.58 -10.13 11.72
C ARG A 281 -20.15 -10.05 12.25
N THR A 282 -19.97 -10.05 13.58
CA THR A 282 -18.65 -9.98 14.22
C THR A 282 -17.77 -11.22 13.94
N SER A 283 -18.37 -12.42 13.87
CA SER A 283 -17.65 -13.65 13.51
C SER A 283 -17.14 -13.57 12.07
N TYR A 284 -18.00 -13.10 11.17
CA TYR A 284 -17.68 -12.98 9.75
C TYR A 284 -16.64 -11.89 9.46
N ILE A 285 -16.72 -10.72 10.11
CA ILE A 285 -15.66 -9.70 10.05
C ILE A 285 -14.32 -10.27 10.57
N THR A 286 -14.35 -11.04 11.67
CA THR A 286 -13.14 -11.68 12.20
C THR A 286 -12.54 -12.71 11.23
N GLN A 287 -13.38 -13.48 10.52
CA GLN A 287 -12.93 -14.40 9.47
C GLN A 287 -12.31 -13.63 8.27
N SER A 288 -12.91 -12.51 7.87
CA SER A 288 -12.35 -11.67 6.80
C SER A 288 -10.97 -11.13 7.16
N ILE A 289 -10.80 -10.53 8.35
CA ILE A 289 -9.52 -9.99 8.82
C ILE A 289 -8.45 -11.10 8.82
N ARG A 290 -8.79 -12.30 9.31
CA ARG A 290 -7.87 -13.46 9.32
C ARG A 290 -7.39 -13.86 7.92
N HIS A 291 -8.26 -13.79 6.90
CA HIS A 291 -7.84 -14.07 5.53
C HIS A 291 -7.05 -12.90 4.91
N GLN A 292 -7.38 -11.65 5.22
CA GLN A 292 -6.57 -10.49 4.82
C GLN A 292 -5.13 -10.58 5.39
N ASP A 293 -4.99 -10.93 6.67
CA ASP A 293 -3.69 -11.17 7.34
C ASP A 293 -2.88 -12.29 6.66
N GLN A 294 -3.54 -13.32 6.15
CA GLN A 294 -2.91 -14.43 5.41
C GLN A 294 -2.52 -14.01 3.98
N ALA A 295 -3.32 -13.18 3.32
CA ALA A 295 -3.09 -12.73 1.95
C ALA A 295 -1.94 -11.72 1.83
N ILE A 296 -1.91 -10.73 2.72
CA ILE A 296 -1.04 -9.54 2.62
C ILE A 296 0.46 -9.90 2.48
N PRO A 297 1.05 -10.84 3.23
CA PRO A 297 2.48 -11.19 3.09
C PRO A 297 2.82 -11.76 1.71
N ALA A 298 1.95 -12.61 1.15
CA ALA A 298 2.14 -13.21 -0.17
C ALA A 298 1.89 -12.21 -1.31
N PHE A 299 0.86 -11.37 -1.19
CA PHE A 299 0.62 -10.27 -2.13
C PHE A 299 1.79 -9.28 -2.18
N ARG A 300 2.37 -8.94 -1.02
CA ARG A 300 3.56 -8.09 -0.92
C ARG A 300 4.78 -8.67 -1.61
N TYR A 301 4.96 -9.98 -1.55
CA TYR A 301 6.05 -10.63 -2.27
C TYR A 301 5.83 -10.58 -3.79
N ALA A 302 4.59 -10.80 -4.25
CA ALA A 302 4.22 -10.67 -5.67
C ALA A 302 4.44 -9.25 -6.19
N THR A 303 4.03 -8.21 -5.46
CA THR A 303 4.19 -6.81 -5.91
C THR A 303 5.65 -6.30 -5.92
N MET A 304 6.62 -7.04 -5.36
CA MET A 304 8.04 -6.72 -5.54
C MET A 304 8.52 -6.94 -6.98
N HIS A 305 7.90 -7.88 -7.70
CA HIS A 305 8.25 -8.24 -9.08
C HIS A 305 6.97 -8.59 -9.84
N VAL A 306 6.23 -7.56 -10.27
CA VAL A 306 5.07 -7.74 -11.16
C VAL A 306 5.58 -8.12 -12.55
N ASP A 307 5.06 -9.21 -13.09
CA ASP A 307 5.43 -9.79 -14.39
C ASP A 307 4.19 -10.26 -15.16
N SER A 308 4.38 -10.88 -16.32
CA SER A 308 3.31 -11.42 -17.16
C SER A 308 2.47 -12.51 -16.52
N ASP A 309 2.99 -13.17 -15.49
CA ASP A 309 2.40 -14.39 -14.94
C ASP A 309 1.53 -14.07 -13.73
N ASN A 310 1.87 -13.01 -12.98
CA ASN A 310 1.20 -12.62 -11.74
C ASN A 310 0.37 -11.31 -11.84
N CYS A 311 0.50 -10.52 -12.89
CA CYS A 311 -0.12 -9.19 -12.99
C CYS A 311 -1.66 -9.20 -12.86
N GLU A 312 -2.33 -10.18 -13.46
CA GLU A 312 -3.79 -10.32 -13.37
C GLU A 312 -4.23 -10.65 -11.94
N ALA A 313 -3.53 -11.56 -11.26
CA ALA A 313 -3.84 -11.88 -9.87
C ALA A 313 -3.57 -10.69 -8.93
N VAL A 314 -2.53 -9.89 -9.20
CA VAL A 314 -2.24 -8.64 -8.49
C VAL A 314 -3.35 -7.61 -8.71
N LEU A 315 -3.86 -7.45 -9.94
CA LEU A 315 -4.99 -6.58 -10.27
C LEU A 315 -6.26 -7.04 -9.55
N ALA A 316 -6.65 -8.32 -9.68
CA ALA A 316 -7.84 -8.87 -9.00
C ALA A 316 -7.78 -8.70 -7.47
N PHE A 317 -6.61 -8.95 -6.86
CA PHE A 317 -6.48 -8.78 -5.41
C PHE A 317 -6.57 -7.30 -4.99
N ALA A 318 -6.09 -6.37 -5.82
CA ALA A 318 -6.27 -4.94 -5.54
C ALA A 318 -7.75 -4.55 -5.48
N PHE A 319 -8.61 -5.09 -6.36
CA PHE A 319 -10.07 -4.91 -6.28
C PHE A 319 -10.64 -5.42 -4.95
N PHE A 320 -10.25 -6.62 -4.51
CA PHE A 320 -10.69 -7.15 -3.21
C PHE A 320 -10.20 -6.31 -2.03
N LEU A 321 -9.00 -5.72 -2.08
CA LEU A 321 -8.53 -4.80 -1.04
C LEU A 321 -9.43 -3.56 -0.91
N VAL A 322 -9.96 -3.02 -2.02
CA VAL A 322 -10.92 -1.90 -1.98
C VAL A 322 -12.20 -2.31 -1.30
N ILE A 323 -12.83 -3.40 -1.75
CA ILE A 323 -14.09 -3.89 -1.18
C ILE A 323 -13.92 -4.23 0.31
N CYS A 324 -12.79 -4.84 0.68
CA CYS A 324 -12.45 -5.10 2.07
C CYS A 324 -12.28 -3.80 2.87
N ALA A 325 -11.61 -2.77 2.34
CA ALA A 325 -11.41 -1.50 3.03
C ALA A 325 -12.71 -0.70 3.22
N LEU A 326 -13.57 -0.65 2.19
CA LEU A 326 -14.88 0.02 2.27
C LEU A 326 -15.80 -0.70 3.25
N SER A 327 -15.88 -2.03 3.16
CA SER A 327 -16.76 -2.86 3.99
C SER A 327 -16.27 -3.01 5.44
N SER A 328 -14.96 -2.96 5.68
CA SER A 328 -14.35 -3.13 7.01
C SER A 328 -15.02 -2.23 8.03
N ALA A 329 -15.71 -2.85 8.97
CA ALA A 329 -16.51 -2.19 9.99
C ALA A 329 -15.79 -2.13 11.34
N SER A 330 -14.46 -2.12 11.31
CA SER A 330 -13.66 -1.54 12.38
C SER A 330 -14.08 -0.07 12.59
N GLU A 331 -13.75 0.47 13.75
CA GLU A 331 -14.37 1.69 14.31
C GLU A 331 -13.95 3.00 13.60
N ASP A 332 -13.25 2.91 12.47
CA ASP A 332 -12.86 4.02 11.60
C ASP A 332 -14.06 4.52 10.77
N SER A 333 -14.73 5.56 11.25
CA SER A 333 -15.75 6.38 10.54
C SER A 333 -15.18 7.20 9.36
N ARG A 334 -14.12 6.69 8.72
CA ARG A 334 -12.96 7.50 8.33
C ARG A 334 -12.46 7.21 6.91
N LEU A 335 -13.37 6.85 5.99
CA LEU A 335 -13.09 6.45 4.59
C LEU A 335 -11.85 7.10 3.96
N PHE A 336 -11.79 8.44 4.02
CA PHE A 336 -10.72 9.27 3.48
C PHE A 336 -10.01 10.15 4.53
N LEU A 337 -10.32 9.96 5.82
CA LEU A 337 -9.94 10.87 6.91
C LEU A 337 -9.24 10.10 8.01
N THR A 338 -7.92 10.27 8.11
CA THR A 338 -7.12 9.48 9.05
C THR A 338 -6.24 10.38 9.88
N ASP A 339 -6.03 10.02 11.15
CA ASP A 339 -5.10 10.72 12.03
C ASP A 339 -3.65 10.28 11.75
N ASP A 340 -2.65 10.96 12.31
CA ASP A 340 -1.22 10.87 11.95
C ASP A 340 -0.62 9.44 11.90
N ASN A 341 -1.21 8.47 12.61
CA ASN A 341 -0.71 7.10 12.67
C ASN A 341 -1.24 6.18 11.54
N ASP A 342 -2.45 6.40 11.02
CA ASP A 342 -3.14 5.44 10.13
C ASP A 342 -3.32 5.97 8.70
N GLN A 343 -2.21 6.17 8.01
CA GLN A 343 -2.16 6.87 6.72
C GLN A 343 -3.03 6.28 5.58
N LEU A 344 -4.30 6.70 5.48
CA LEU A 344 -5.16 6.64 4.28
C LEU A 344 -4.98 5.35 3.43
N HIS A 345 -5.03 4.19 4.07
CA HIS A 345 -4.24 3.05 3.60
C HIS A 345 -4.60 2.56 2.18
N TRP A 346 -5.89 2.37 1.90
CA TRP A 346 -6.38 1.76 0.67
C TRP A 346 -6.28 2.69 -0.56
N ILE A 347 -6.49 4.00 -0.42
CA ILE A 347 -6.37 4.96 -1.55
C ILE A 347 -4.91 5.10 -1.99
N TYR A 348 -3.95 5.06 -1.06
CA TYR A 348 -2.53 5.00 -1.39
C TYR A 348 -2.14 3.64 -1.97
N ILE A 349 -2.69 2.51 -1.50
CA ILE A 349 -2.49 1.21 -2.16
C ILE A 349 -2.97 1.25 -3.61
N LEU A 350 -4.18 1.75 -3.88
CA LEU A 350 -4.71 1.84 -5.24
C LEU A 350 -3.83 2.67 -6.16
N ARG A 351 -3.55 3.92 -5.77
CA ARG A 351 -2.73 4.86 -6.56
C ARG A 351 -1.33 4.32 -6.86
N ASN A 352 -0.66 3.76 -5.85
CA ASN A 352 0.67 3.16 -6.05
C ASN A 352 0.58 1.82 -6.81
N GLY A 353 -0.50 1.06 -6.62
CA GLY A 353 -0.81 -0.19 -7.32
C GLY A 353 -0.90 0.00 -8.83
N CYS A 354 -1.66 0.98 -9.29
CA CYS A 354 -1.76 1.31 -10.71
C CYS A 354 -0.38 1.62 -11.32
N SER A 355 0.47 2.37 -10.61
CA SER A 355 1.85 2.65 -11.07
C SER A 355 2.74 1.40 -11.18
N MET A 356 2.54 0.40 -10.32
CA MET A 356 3.24 -0.90 -10.42
C MET A 356 2.75 -1.75 -11.60
N LEU A 357 1.49 -1.57 -12.02
CA LEU A 357 0.90 -2.28 -13.16
C LEU A 357 1.18 -1.62 -14.52
N CYS A 358 1.58 -0.34 -14.57
CA CYS A 358 1.91 0.35 -15.82
C CYS A 358 2.84 -0.43 -16.79
N PRO A 359 3.92 -1.11 -16.35
CA PRO A 359 4.81 -1.85 -17.27
C PRO A 359 4.15 -3.05 -17.97
N VAL A 360 3.05 -3.58 -17.40
CA VAL A 360 2.30 -4.74 -17.89
C VAL A 360 0.88 -4.34 -18.34
N TRP A 361 0.55 -3.05 -18.37
CA TRP A 361 -0.82 -2.56 -18.61
C TRP A 361 -1.39 -3.00 -19.96
N ALA A 362 -0.57 -2.94 -21.01
CA ALA A 362 -0.97 -3.41 -22.35
C ALA A 362 -1.37 -4.90 -22.36
N GLN A 363 -0.71 -5.73 -21.54
CA GLN A 363 -1.09 -7.13 -21.37
C GLN A 363 -2.42 -7.23 -20.61
N LEU A 364 -2.57 -6.51 -19.49
CA LEU A 364 -3.82 -6.50 -18.69
C LEU A 364 -5.03 -6.09 -19.54
N THR A 365 -4.90 -5.08 -20.41
CA THR A 365 -5.98 -4.63 -21.31
C THR A 365 -6.29 -5.59 -22.46
N SER A 366 -5.45 -6.63 -22.67
CA SER A 366 -5.64 -7.67 -23.69
C SER A 366 -5.86 -9.07 -23.10
N GLY A 367 -5.76 -9.21 -21.78
CA GLY A 367 -5.83 -10.47 -21.07
C GLY A 367 -7.24 -10.80 -20.56
N PRO A 368 -7.42 -11.99 -19.98
CA PRO A 368 -8.64 -12.38 -19.25
C PRO A 368 -9.23 -11.30 -18.34
N LEU A 369 -8.42 -10.52 -17.61
CA LEU A 369 -8.90 -9.43 -16.74
C LEU A 369 -8.96 -8.04 -17.40
N ALA A 370 -9.02 -7.96 -18.73
CA ALA A 370 -9.32 -6.72 -19.44
C ALA A 370 -10.58 -5.99 -18.94
N PRO A 371 -11.69 -6.66 -18.52
CA PRO A 371 -12.85 -5.98 -17.93
C PRO A 371 -12.54 -5.22 -16.63
N PHE A 372 -11.58 -5.70 -15.82
CA PHE A 372 -11.15 -4.98 -14.61
C PHE A 372 -10.22 -3.80 -14.97
N ALA A 373 -9.34 -3.99 -15.96
CA ALA A 373 -8.49 -2.90 -16.46
C ALA A 373 -9.34 -1.76 -17.05
N ALA A 374 -10.44 -2.07 -17.75
CA ALA A 374 -11.35 -1.11 -18.36
C ALA A 374 -12.15 -0.25 -17.35
N LEU A 375 -12.27 -0.68 -16.09
CA LEU A 375 -12.85 0.14 -15.01
C LEU A 375 -11.93 1.31 -14.62
N TRP A 376 -10.62 1.20 -14.88
CA TRP A 376 -9.67 2.30 -14.75
C TRP A 376 -9.49 3.03 -16.08
N ARG A 377 -9.91 4.30 -16.10
CA ARG A 377 -9.79 5.19 -17.25
C ARG A 377 -8.82 6.32 -16.94
N ASP A 378 -7.78 6.48 -17.76
CA ASP A 378 -6.84 7.61 -17.66
C ASP A 378 -7.52 8.94 -18.01
N ASP A 379 -8.47 8.91 -18.94
CA ASP A 379 -9.30 10.03 -19.36
C ASP A 379 -10.77 9.77 -19.00
N LEU A 380 -11.44 10.79 -18.48
CA LEU A 380 -12.88 10.78 -18.19
C LEU A 380 -13.71 11.27 -19.40
N GLY A 381 -13.09 11.85 -20.43
CA GLY A 381 -13.77 12.41 -21.59
C GLY A 381 -14.50 13.72 -21.32
N VAL A 382 -14.22 14.37 -20.18
CA VAL A 382 -14.88 15.60 -19.72
C VAL A 382 -13.85 16.66 -19.34
N THR A 383 -14.22 17.93 -19.50
CA THR A 383 -13.40 19.09 -19.11
C THR A 383 -14.28 20.07 -18.34
N ALA A 384 -13.83 20.55 -17.17
CA ALA A 384 -14.59 21.53 -16.41
C ALA A 384 -14.84 22.83 -17.21
N ASP A 385 -16.06 23.36 -17.18
CA ASP A 385 -16.31 24.75 -17.57
C ASP A 385 -15.72 25.67 -16.48
N PRO A 386 -14.85 26.64 -16.82
CA PRO A 386 -14.36 27.64 -15.86
C PRO A 386 -15.47 28.45 -15.17
N ASN A 387 -16.68 28.48 -15.74
CA ASN A 387 -17.86 29.16 -15.21
C ASN A 387 -18.84 28.21 -14.50
N ASP A 388 -18.46 26.95 -14.28
CA ASP A 388 -19.30 25.98 -13.57
C ASP A 388 -19.72 26.53 -12.18
N PRO A 389 -21.02 26.49 -11.83
CA PRO A 389 -21.51 27.08 -10.59
C PRO A 389 -20.90 26.48 -9.31
N LEU A 390 -20.55 25.18 -9.33
CA LEU A 390 -19.88 24.52 -8.21
C LEU A 390 -18.41 24.97 -8.12
N LEU A 391 -17.69 25.02 -9.25
CA LEU A 391 -16.31 25.53 -9.29
C LEU A 391 -16.23 26.97 -8.76
N VAL A 392 -17.08 27.86 -9.27
CA VAL A 392 -17.13 29.28 -8.84
C VAL A 392 -17.47 29.39 -7.35
N THR A 393 -18.38 28.55 -6.84
CA THR A 393 -18.75 28.54 -5.42
C THR A 393 -17.60 28.08 -4.51
N LEU A 394 -16.87 27.04 -4.93
CA LEU A 394 -15.71 26.49 -4.22
C LEU A 394 -14.55 27.49 -4.18
N LEU A 395 -14.13 28.03 -5.33
CA LEU A 395 -12.99 28.94 -5.41
C LEU A 395 -13.20 30.20 -4.55
N ARG A 396 -14.44 30.72 -4.50
CA ARG A 396 -14.81 31.92 -3.70
C ARG A 396 -14.57 31.76 -2.19
N VAL A 397 -14.53 30.53 -1.66
CA VAL A 397 -14.31 30.28 -0.22
C VAL A 397 -12.91 29.76 0.11
N PHE A 398 -12.04 29.61 -0.89
CA PHE A 398 -10.66 29.19 -0.68
C PHE A 398 -9.74 30.39 -0.42
N PRO A 399 -8.68 30.24 0.40
CA PRO A 399 -7.77 31.32 0.71
C PRO A 399 -6.80 31.59 -0.46
N GLU A 400 -7.18 32.46 -1.41
CA GLU A 400 -6.38 32.81 -2.61
C GLU A 400 -4.93 33.23 -2.33
N HIS A 401 -4.64 33.72 -1.13
CA HIS A 401 -3.31 34.19 -0.73
C HIS A 401 -2.45 33.12 -0.03
N GLU A 402 -3.00 31.92 0.25
CA GLU A 402 -2.21 30.83 0.84
C GLU A 402 -1.47 30.00 -0.23
N PRO A 403 -0.29 29.46 0.11
CA PRO A 403 0.52 28.67 -0.83
C PRO A 403 -0.17 27.39 -1.32
N ASP A 404 -1.18 26.93 -0.59
CA ASP A 404 -1.95 25.73 -0.89
C ASP A 404 -3.10 25.97 -1.90
N TYR A 405 -3.42 27.24 -2.23
CA TYR A 405 -4.53 27.58 -3.14
C TYR A 405 -4.50 26.86 -4.50
N PRO A 406 -3.37 26.74 -5.21
CA PRO A 406 -3.32 26.02 -6.50
C PRO A 406 -3.71 24.54 -6.37
N ILE A 407 -3.46 23.92 -5.20
CA ILE A 407 -3.80 22.52 -4.92
C ILE A 407 -5.31 22.38 -4.72
N TYR A 408 -5.95 23.34 -4.02
CA TYR A 408 -7.42 23.38 -3.90
C TYR A 408 -8.08 23.67 -5.26
N GLN A 409 -7.50 24.55 -6.08
CA GLN A 409 -8.00 24.86 -7.42
C GLN A 409 -7.96 23.65 -8.35
N ASP A 410 -6.81 22.97 -8.48
CA ASP A 410 -6.67 21.72 -9.25
C ASP A 410 -7.67 20.64 -8.78
N SER A 411 -7.81 20.49 -7.46
CA SER A 411 -8.69 19.49 -6.87
C SER A 411 -10.18 19.83 -7.05
N ALA A 412 -10.55 21.11 -7.12
CA ALA A 412 -11.91 21.58 -7.41
C ALA A 412 -12.29 21.39 -8.88
N VAL A 413 -11.38 21.72 -9.81
CA VAL A 413 -11.56 21.49 -11.26
C VAL A 413 -11.82 20.00 -11.54
N LYS A 414 -10.98 19.12 -10.97
CA LYS A 414 -11.16 17.67 -11.05
C LYS A 414 -12.43 17.18 -10.36
N LEU A 415 -12.92 17.88 -9.34
CA LEU A 415 -14.17 17.53 -8.68
C LEU A 415 -15.37 17.86 -9.58
N THR A 416 -15.36 19.01 -10.25
CA THR A 416 -16.40 19.36 -11.24
C THR A 416 -16.38 18.43 -12.45
N GLU A 417 -15.20 18.03 -12.94
CA GLU A 417 -15.08 16.94 -13.93
C GLU A 417 -15.71 15.64 -13.41
N ALA A 418 -15.50 15.29 -12.15
CA ALA A 418 -16.09 14.08 -11.55
C ALA A 418 -17.62 14.13 -11.44
N PHE A 419 -18.20 15.30 -11.15
CA PHE A 419 -19.66 15.49 -11.17
C PHE A 419 -20.23 15.31 -12.57
N GLU A 420 -19.65 15.97 -13.58
CA GLU A 420 -20.06 15.84 -14.99
C GLU A 420 -19.93 14.39 -15.48
N PHE A 421 -18.80 13.73 -15.21
CA PHE A 421 -18.57 12.33 -15.59
C PHE A 421 -19.58 11.37 -14.96
N ILE A 422 -19.83 11.46 -13.64
CA ILE A 422 -20.80 10.59 -12.96
C ILE A 422 -22.24 10.88 -13.45
N GLN A 423 -22.55 12.13 -13.78
CA GLN A 423 -23.83 12.49 -14.41
C GLN A 423 -23.98 11.86 -15.81
N GLN A 424 -22.90 11.80 -16.60
CA GLN A 424 -22.90 11.12 -17.91
C GLN A 424 -22.99 9.59 -17.79
N CYS A 425 -22.38 8.97 -16.76
CA CYS A 425 -22.59 7.55 -16.43
C CYS A 425 -24.03 7.25 -15.99
N GLY A 426 -24.71 8.23 -15.41
CA GLY A 426 -26.12 8.15 -15.02
C GLY A 426 -26.39 7.12 -13.91
N PRO A 427 -27.60 6.51 -13.88
CA PRO A 427 -28.01 5.56 -12.84
C PRO A 427 -27.17 4.27 -12.77
N SER A 428 -26.35 4.00 -13.79
CA SER A 428 -25.47 2.82 -13.85
C SER A 428 -24.05 3.10 -13.32
N SER A 429 -23.79 4.29 -12.76
CA SER A 429 -22.49 4.64 -12.16
C SER A 429 -22.11 3.67 -11.05
N THR A 430 -20.90 3.11 -11.13
CA THR A 430 -20.38 2.15 -10.15
C THR A 430 -19.50 2.82 -9.11
N ILE A 431 -19.16 2.09 -8.04
CA ILE A 431 -18.11 2.56 -7.11
C ILE A 431 -16.78 2.75 -7.82
N TRP A 432 -16.47 1.96 -8.86
CA TRP A 432 -15.23 2.08 -9.62
C TRP A 432 -15.18 3.39 -10.40
N ASP A 433 -16.29 3.80 -11.02
CA ASP A 433 -16.43 5.12 -11.66
C ASP A 433 -16.25 6.24 -10.62
N ALA A 434 -16.90 6.15 -9.45
CA ALA A 434 -16.79 7.13 -8.37
C ALA A 434 -15.40 7.19 -7.71
N LEU A 435 -14.63 6.10 -7.69
CA LEU A 435 -13.25 6.08 -7.20
C LEU A 435 -12.26 6.60 -8.24
N ASN A 436 -12.48 6.31 -9.51
CA ASN A 436 -11.62 6.78 -10.59
C ASN A 436 -11.82 8.27 -10.89
N SER A 437 -13.06 8.76 -10.79
CA SER A 437 -13.44 10.12 -11.19
C SER A 437 -12.75 11.23 -10.40
N TRP A 438 -12.42 11.01 -9.12
CA TRP A 438 -11.75 12.02 -8.30
C TRP A 438 -10.69 11.47 -7.31
N PRO A 439 -10.98 10.45 -6.47
CA PRO A 439 -10.00 9.90 -5.54
C PRO A 439 -8.72 9.37 -6.19
N MET A 440 -8.73 8.96 -7.46
CA MET A 440 -7.49 8.59 -8.17
C MET A 440 -6.76 9.77 -8.83
N ARG A 441 -7.43 10.91 -9.08
CA ARG A 441 -6.93 12.03 -9.93
C ARG A 441 -6.38 13.25 -9.19
N VAL A 442 -6.80 13.53 -7.95
CA VAL A 442 -6.28 14.66 -7.15
C VAL A 442 -4.79 14.50 -6.83
N MET A 443 -4.04 15.59 -6.69
CA MET A 443 -2.59 15.52 -6.44
C MET A 443 -2.24 14.84 -5.09
N PRO A 444 -1.08 14.18 -4.95
CA PRO A 444 -0.58 13.68 -3.66
C PRO A 444 -0.54 14.76 -2.57
N GLU A 445 -0.24 15.99 -2.96
CA GLU A 445 -0.23 17.19 -2.14
C GLU A 445 -1.61 17.48 -1.54
N TYR A 446 -2.71 17.30 -2.30
CA TYR A 446 -4.08 17.42 -1.77
C TYR A 446 -4.34 16.41 -0.65
N LEU A 447 -3.91 15.16 -0.83
CA LEU A 447 -4.04 14.13 0.21
C LEU A 447 -3.23 14.46 1.48
N ALA A 448 -2.13 15.23 1.35
CA ALA A 448 -1.37 15.73 2.49
C ALA A 448 -2.09 16.89 3.22
N LEU A 449 -2.80 17.76 2.51
CA LEU A 449 -3.66 18.80 3.10
C LEU A 449 -4.88 18.19 3.81
N LEU A 450 -5.43 17.11 3.25
CA LEU A 450 -6.53 16.37 3.87
C LEU A 450 -6.11 15.70 5.20
N LYS A 451 -4.91 15.08 5.25
CA LYS A 451 -4.31 14.57 6.49
C LYS A 451 -4.08 15.68 7.53
N GLN A 452 -3.71 16.88 7.10
CA GLN A 452 -3.57 18.07 7.96
C GLN A 452 -4.92 18.68 8.40
N ASN A 453 -6.05 18.06 8.08
CA ASN A 453 -7.39 18.57 8.40
C ASN A 453 -7.66 19.99 7.89
N ARG A 454 -7.07 20.37 6.75
CA ARG A 454 -7.29 21.70 6.16
C ARG A 454 -8.75 21.85 5.73
N SER A 455 -9.38 22.93 6.19
CA SER A 455 -10.83 23.16 6.02
C SER A 455 -11.28 23.16 4.54
N SER A 456 -10.51 23.75 3.64
CA SER A 456 -10.79 23.71 2.18
C SER A 456 -10.67 22.30 1.58
N ALA A 457 -9.74 21.46 2.07
CA ALA A 457 -9.65 20.06 1.65
C ALA A 457 -10.83 19.23 2.19
N LEU A 458 -11.19 19.44 3.46
CA LEU A 458 -12.36 18.81 4.08
C LEU A 458 -13.67 19.16 3.37
N LEU A 459 -13.83 20.42 2.92
CA LEU A 459 -15.00 20.85 2.14
C LEU A 459 -15.07 20.16 0.77
N LEU A 460 -13.95 20.07 0.06
CA LEU A 460 -13.87 19.34 -1.21
C LEU A 460 -14.25 17.86 -1.05
N LEU A 461 -13.81 17.23 0.04
CA LEU A 461 -14.19 15.86 0.37
C LEU A 461 -15.70 15.72 0.71
N ALA A 462 -16.31 16.73 1.34
CA ALA A 462 -17.75 16.73 1.61
C ALA A 462 -18.58 16.80 0.31
N TYR A 463 -18.13 17.58 -0.68
CA TYR A 463 -18.72 17.57 -2.01
C TYR A 463 -18.50 16.22 -2.72
N TYR A 464 -17.31 15.61 -2.62
CA TYR A 464 -17.09 14.27 -3.16
C TYR A 464 -18.02 13.21 -2.55
N ALA A 465 -18.33 13.30 -1.25
CA ALA A 465 -19.28 12.38 -0.61
C ALA A 465 -20.66 12.37 -1.28
N ILE A 466 -21.06 13.44 -1.98
CA ILE A 466 -22.30 13.49 -2.78
C ILE A 466 -22.26 12.47 -3.93
N LEU A 467 -21.10 12.28 -4.57
CA LEU A 467 -20.92 11.30 -5.66
C LEU A 467 -21.06 9.85 -5.17
N LEU A 468 -20.73 9.57 -3.91
CA LEU A 468 -20.93 8.24 -3.31
C LEU A 468 -22.41 7.90 -3.06
N ARG A 469 -23.33 8.88 -3.15
CA ARG A 469 -24.76 8.64 -2.86
C ARG A 469 -25.46 7.77 -3.91
N SER A 470 -24.99 7.74 -5.16
CA SER A 470 -25.55 6.84 -6.19
C SER A 470 -25.29 5.36 -5.87
N VAL A 471 -24.17 5.09 -5.20
CA VAL A 471 -23.67 3.73 -4.87
C VAL A 471 -23.87 3.36 -3.38
N ARG A 472 -24.60 4.17 -2.61
CA ARG A 472 -24.87 3.94 -1.18
C ARG A 472 -25.64 2.65 -0.86
N GLY A 473 -26.30 2.07 -1.86
CA GLY A 473 -27.03 0.80 -1.75
C GLY A 473 -26.12 -0.43 -1.73
N GLU A 474 -24.84 -0.28 -2.06
CA GLU A 474 -23.88 -1.37 -2.02
C GLU A 474 -23.55 -1.80 -0.58
N TRP A 475 -23.60 -3.11 -0.31
CA TRP A 475 -23.41 -3.68 1.02
C TRP A 475 -22.03 -3.39 1.63
N PHE A 476 -21.03 -3.08 0.80
CA PHE A 476 -19.69 -2.68 1.22
C PHE A 476 -19.54 -1.16 1.43
N LEU A 477 -20.53 -0.34 1.07
CA LEU A 477 -20.59 1.10 1.35
C LEU A 477 -21.65 1.49 2.38
N GLU A 478 -22.50 0.55 2.79
CA GLU A 478 -23.61 0.78 3.71
C GLU A 478 -23.17 1.59 4.95
N GLY A 479 -23.83 2.74 5.12
CA GLY A 479 -23.62 3.65 6.24
C GLY A 479 -22.22 4.27 6.32
N ARG A 480 -21.47 4.38 5.21
CA ARG A 480 -20.16 5.05 5.18
C ARG A 480 -20.21 6.51 4.76
N ASP A 481 -21.16 6.87 3.91
CA ASP A 481 -21.40 8.23 3.42
C ASP A 481 -21.75 9.19 4.57
N TRP A 482 -22.68 8.82 5.46
CA TRP A 482 -23.03 9.64 6.62
C TRP A 482 -21.91 9.71 7.66
N LYS A 483 -21.17 8.61 7.89
CA LYS A 483 -20.03 8.57 8.82
C LYS A 483 -18.92 9.52 8.37
N LEU A 484 -18.62 9.50 7.08
CA LEU A 484 -17.69 10.43 6.47
C LEU A 484 -18.13 11.89 6.69
N MET A 485 -19.42 12.19 6.47
CA MET A 485 -19.95 13.54 6.70
C MET A 485 -19.91 13.96 8.17
N ASP A 486 -20.18 13.05 9.12
CA ASP A 486 -20.06 13.34 10.56
C ASP A 486 -18.61 13.61 10.98
N GLU A 487 -17.65 12.80 10.52
CA GLU A 487 -16.22 13.01 10.78
C GLU A 487 -15.71 14.34 10.16
N ILE A 488 -16.19 14.72 8.97
CA ILE A 488 -15.92 16.05 8.38
C ILE A 488 -16.50 17.16 9.26
N ALA A 489 -17.75 17.02 9.72
CA ALA A 489 -18.40 18.00 10.59
C ALA A 489 -17.60 18.22 11.88
N GLN A 490 -17.15 17.13 12.51
CA GLN A 490 -16.33 17.16 13.73
C GLN A 490 -15.00 17.89 13.50
N ARG A 491 -14.30 17.62 12.38
CA ARG A 491 -13.01 18.24 12.05
C ARG A 491 -13.14 19.73 11.68
N LEU A 492 -14.20 20.11 10.96
CA LEU A 492 -14.47 21.51 10.59
C LEU A 492 -14.91 22.38 11.77
N LYS A 493 -15.60 21.81 12.76
CA LYS A 493 -16.23 22.55 13.86
C LYS A 493 -15.21 23.36 14.68
N GLY A 494 -15.23 24.68 14.50
CA GLY A 494 -14.32 25.62 15.15
C GLY A 494 -12.97 25.82 14.45
N ASN A 495 -12.71 25.10 13.35
CA ASN A 495 -11.43 25.08 12.62
C ASN A 495 -11.54 25.61 11.17
N CYS A 496 -12.66 26.23 10.80
CA CYS A 496 -12.90 26.76 9.45
C CYS A 496 -13.50 28.17 9.47
N SER A 497 -13.51 28.84 8.31
CA SER A 497 -14.23 30.11 8.14
C SER A 497 -15.75 29.88 8.20
N PRO A 498 -16.55 30.91 8.56
CA PRO A 498 -18.00 30.82 8.51
C PRO A 498 -18.52 30.40 7.13
N GLN A 499 -17.92 30.91 6.05
CA GLN A 499 -18.32 30.58 4.67
C GLN A 499 -18.13 29.10 4.33
N ILE A 500 -17.04 28.46 4.81
CA ILE A 500 -16.81 27.02 4.65
C ILE A 500 -17.81 26.22 5.49
N TRP A 501 -18.08 26.67 6.72
CA TRP A 501 -19.06 26.03 7.60
C TRP A 501 -20.47 26.07 7.02
N ASP A 502 -20.90 27.23 6.52
CA ASP A 502 -22.24 27.43 5.94
C ASP A 502 -22.45 26.56 4.69
N LEU A 503 -21.45 26.48 3.79
CA LEU A 503 -21.50 25.56 2.64
C LEU A 503 -21.52 24.09 3.06
N PHE A 504 -20.72 23.70 4.06
CA PHE A 504 -20.74 22.34 4.60
C PHE A 504 -22.11 21.96 5.17
N VAL A 505 -22.73 22.88 5.93
CA VAL A 505 -24.08 22.68 6.49
C VAL A 505 -25.14 22.62 5.38
N GLU A 506 -25.03 23.44 4.31
CA GLU A 506 -25.91 23.34 3.15
C GLU A 506 -25.83 21.95 2.51
N ILE A 507 -24.61 21.44 2.26
CA ILE A 507 -24.40 20.08 1.71
C ILE A 507 -25.05 19.03 2.62
N GLN A 508 -24.77 19.10 3.93
CA GLN A 508 -25.27 18.13 4.90
C GLN A 508 -26.81 18.12 4.93
N GLN A 509 -27.45 19.29 4.96
CA GLN A 509 -28.91 19.41 4.98
C GLN A 509 -29.56 18.99 3.64
N LYS A 510 -28.94 19.35 2.51
CA LYS A 510 -29.50 19.12 1.17
C LYS A 510 -29.35 17.68 0.67
N TYR A 511 -28.28 17.00 1.07
CA TYR A 511 -27.94 15.68 0.54
C TYR A 511 -27.91 14.56 1.60
N PHE A 512 -27.78 14.89 2.90
CA PHE A 512 -27.58 13.91 3.98
C PHE A 512 -28.53 14.07 5.18
N SER A 513 -29.64 14.78 5.02
CA SER A 513 -30.67 14.98 6.07
C SER A 513 -31.52 13.74 6.38
N GLU A 514 -31.45 12.70 5.54
CA GLU A 514 -32.10 11.40 5.78
C GLU A 514 -31.27 10.56 6.77
N THR A 515 -31.39 10.82 8.07
CA THR A 515 -31.00 9.80 9.08
C THR A 515 -31.93 8.60 8.96
N PRO A 516 -31.42 7.36 8.85
CA PRO A 516 -32.24 6.17 9.07
C PRO A 516 -32.81 6.21 10.49
N ASN A 517 -34.11 5.94 10.63
CA ASN A 517 -34.76 5.77 11.93
C ASN A 517 -34.17 4.55 12.66
N VAL A 518 -33.11 4.77 13.44
CA VAL A 518 -32.58 3.81 14.40
C VAL A 518 -33.08 4.25 15.77
N ILE A 519 -33.90 3.40 16.40
CA ILE A 519 -34.63 3.61 17.66
C ILE A 519 -35.97 4.38 17.49
N ALA A 520 -36.96 3.66 16.98
CA ALA A 520 -38.29 3.64 17.60
C ALA A 520 -38.66 2.16 17.84
N GLN A 521 -38.56 1.71 19.09
CA GLN A 521 -39.09 0.43 19.59
C GLN A 521 -40.59 0.56 19.92
N PRO A 522 -41.34 -0.55 20.12
CA PRO A 522 -40.91 -1.95 20.25
C PRO A 522 -41.31 -2.89 19.11
#